data_AF-A0A4Z1IRF6-F1
#
_entry.id   AF-A0A4Z1IRF6-F1
#
_cell.length_a   1.000
_cell.length_b   1.000
_cell.length_c   1.000
_cell.angle_alpha   90.00
_cell.angle_beta   90.00
_cell.angle_gamma   90.00
#
_symmetry.space_group_name_H-M   'P 1'
#
loop_
_entity.id
_entity.type
_entity.pdbx_description
1 polymer ?
#
loop_
_entity_poly.entity_id
_entity_poly.type
_entity_poly.pdbx_seq_one_letter_code
_entity_poly.pdbx_strand_id
1 'polypeptide(L)'
;MPIGQDDYNCPKKSTLDSSGHCSNAIPNVPGKQGCTGYCEIKLTAGYGQEVPIMDGSCQSGTTCSVSQGQSVTVTNGYSINIGTGLGTGKEISKMLTQGFNIGASYSWSQSIGYTTTETFSKTLDGKTCGYWTFIPYLMTSCGTLTTAPTGYTPSGFSNPWPYCSKSGYKDTGNWCNTTPYKDSNGHAEGKVLFVLTDCKTNGVLKTGQDPAYEYPGVSTGPN
;
A
#
# COMPACT_ATOMS: atom_id res chain seq x y z
N MET A 1 14.56 3.28 -4.73
CA MET A 1 14.80 2.62 -3.42
C MET A 1 14.89 1.12 -3.68
N PRO A 2 15.91 0.42 -3.16
CA PRO A 2 15.97 -1.05 -3.26
C PRO A 2 14.77 -1.70 -2.57
N ILE A 3 14.27 -2.80 -3.14
CA ILE A 3 13.17 -3.57 -2.54
C ILE A 3 13.62 -4.17 -1.20
N GLY A 4 12.74 -4.10 -0.19
CA GLY A 4 12.97 -4.64 1.15
C GLY A 4 13.83 -3.75 2.05
N GLN A 5 14.30 -2.59 1.57
CA GLN A 5 15.12 -1.68 2.35
C GLN A 5 14.30 -0.50 2.89
N ASP A 6 14.51 -0.19 4.17
CA ASP A 6 13.95 1.01 4.79
C ASP A 6 14.70 2.27 4.33
N ASP A 7 13.95 3.28 3.92
CA ASP A 7 14.42 4.63 3.65
C ASP A 7 13.88 5.62 4.70
N TYR A 8 14.80 6.14 5.50
CA TYR A 8 14.50 7.13 6.55
C TYR A 8 14.62 8.58 6.05
N ASN A 9 15.10 8.79 4.82
CA ASN A 9 15.33 10.09 4.17
C ASN A 9 14.23 10.44 3.16
N CYS A 10 13.05 9.86 3.31
CA CYS A 10 11.86 10.20 2.53
C CYS A 10 11.47 11.69 2.69
N PRO A 11 10.85 12.32 1.68
CA PRO A 11 10.42 13.72 1.72
C PRO A 11 9.22 13.91 2.65
N LYS A 12 9.48 13.88 3.96
CA LYS A 12 8.48 13.96 5.03
C LYS A 12 7.67 15.25 4.91
N LYS A 13 6.35 15.12 4.84
CA LYS A 13 5.42 16.27 4.86
C LYS A 13 5.32 16.93 6.24
N SER A 14 5.62 16.19 7.30
CA SER A 14 5.62 16.67 8.67
C SER A 14 6.61 15.87 9.51
N THR A 15 7.16 16.52 10.53
CA THR A 15 8.16 15.93 11.44
C THR A 15 7.66 15.92 12.87
N LEU A 16 8.19 14.99 13.67
CA LEU A 16 7.96 14.97 15.10
C LEU A 16 8.50 16.24 15.75
N ASP A 17 7.79 16.74 16.77
CA ASP A 17 8.31 17.74 17.69
C ASP A 17 9.29 17.13 18.70
N SER A 18 9.87 17.96 19.56
CA SER A 18 10.84 17.54 20.58
C SER A 18 10.29 16.53 21.58
N SER A 19 8.97 16.45 21.73
CA SER A 19 8.28 15.53 22.63
C SER A 19 7.87 14.23 21.93
N GLY A 20 8.16 14.09 20.63
CA GLY A 20 7.83 12.92 19.83
C GLY A 20 6.40 12.93 19.27
N HIS A 21 5.70 14.06 19.29
CA HIS A 21 4.35 14.19 18.73
C HIS A 21 4.37 14.72 17.31
N CYS A 22 3.39 14.33 16.51
CA CYS A 22 3.09 14.94 15.22
C CYS A 22 2.15 16.15 15.36
N SER A 23 2.44 17.04 16.32
CA SER A 23 1.56 18.14 16.74
C SER A 23 1.34 19.21 15.65
N ASN A 24 2.35 19.45 14.83
CA ASN A 24 2.32 20.42 13.72
C ASN A 24 1.40 19.97 12.57
N ALA A 25 1.22 18.66 12.38
CA ALA A 25 0.33 18.12 11.35
C ALA A 25 -1.16 18.14 11.78
N ILE A 26 -1.45 18.38 13.06
CA ILE A 26 -2.82 18.45 13.59
C ILE A 26 -3.40 19.83 13.25
N PRO A 27 -4.54 19.90 12.54
CA PRO A 27 -5.17 21.19 12.23
C PRO A 27 -5.70 21.87 13.50
N ASN A 28 -5.88 23.19 13.47
CA ASN A 28 -6.47 23.92 14.60
C ASN A 28 -7.98 23.69 14.73
N VAL A 29 -8.66 23.52 13.60
CA VAL A 29 -10.10 23.20 13.51
C VAL A 29 -10.25 21.79 12.94
N PRO A 30 -11.05 20.90 13.54
CA PRO A 30 -11.19 19.54 13.06
C PRO A 30 -11.79 19.51 11.65
N GLY A 31 -11.05 18.95 10.70
CA GLY A 31 -11.50 18.71 9.33
C GLY A 31 -11.93 17.26 9.11
N LYS A 32 -11.77 16.76 7.88
CA LYS A 32 -12.05 15.34 7.53
C LYS A 32 -11.13 14.36 8.26
N GLN A 33 -9.92 14.80 8.60
CA GLN A 33 -8.93 14.07 9.39
C GLN A 33 -9.13 14.19 10.91
N GLY A 34 -10.17 14.92 11.35
CA GLY A 34 -10.37 15.22 12.77
C GLY A 34 -9.17 15.98 13.36
N CYS A 35 -8.86 15.64 14.61
CA CYS A 35 -7.72 16.17 15.35
C CYS A 35 -6.52 15.21 15.32
N THR A 36 -6.23 14.64 14.15
CA THR A 36 -5.16 13.66 13.97
C THR A 36 -4.12 14.18 12.98
N GLY A 37 -2.85 13.91 13.28
CA GLY A 37 -1.70 14.19 12.44
C GLY A 37 -0.82 12.95 12.29
N TYR A 38 -0.17 12.79 11.14
CA TYR A 38 0.75 11.69 10.88
C TYR A 38 2.12 12.23 10.45
N CYS A 39 3.16 11.71 11.08
CA CYS A 39 4.53 12.06 10.78
C CYS A 39 5.23 10.80 10.28
N GLU A 40 5.53 10.80 8.98
CA GLU A 40 6.24 9.71 8.31
C GLU A 40 7.68 9.64 8.84
N ILE A 41 8.12 8.43 9.17
CA ILE A 41 9.49 8.19 9.68
C ILE A 41 10.30 7.44 8.64
N LYS A 42 9.70 6.42 8.03
CA LYS A 42 10.35 5.59 7.02
C LYS A 42 9.38 5.13 5.94
N LEU A 43 9.95 4.90 4.76
CA LEU A 43 9.32 4.22 3.64
C LEU A 43 10.04 2.90 3.37
N THR A 44 9.31 1.87 2.97
CA THR A 44 9.87 0.58 2.56
C THR A 44 9.22 0.17 1.25
N ALA A 45 10.03 -0.01 0.21
CA ALA A 45 9.57 -0.55 -1.07
C ALA A 45 9.45 -2.07 -0.98
N GLY A 46 8.39 -2.65 -1.56
CA GLY A 46 8.11 -4.07 -1.53
C GLY A 46 7.44 -4.56 -2.81
N TYR A 47 7.26 -5.87 -2.91
CA TYR A 47 6.37 -6.46 -3.89
C TYR A 47 5.01 -6.73 -3.26
N GLY A 48 3.94 -6.54 -4.03
CA GLY A 48 2.60 -6.94 -3.64
C GLY A 48 2.26 -8.33 -4.13
N GLN A 49 1.09 -8.80 -3.70
CA GLN A 49 0.55 -10.07 -4.17
C GLN A 49 0.40 -10.06 -5.69
N GLU A 50 0.74 -11.18 -6.31
CA GLU A 50 0.60 -11.34 -7.75
C GLU A 50 -0.87 -11.18 -8.20
N VAL A 51 -1.07 -10.63 -9.39
CA VAL A 51 -2.37 -10.49 -10.04
C VAL A 51 -2.28 -11.16 -11.42
N PRO A 52 -2.81 -12.39 -11.56
CA PRO A 52 -2.80 -13.10 -12.84
C PRO A 52 -3.45 -12.27 -13.95
N ILE A 53 -2.81 -12.22 -15.11
CA ILE A 53 -3.36 -11.55 -16.29
C ILE A 53 -4.35 -12.51 -16.95
N MET A 54 -5.55 -11.99 -17.27
CA MET A 54 -6.60 -12.77 -17.93
C MET A 54 -6.09 -13.36 -19.25
N ASP A 55 -6.43 -14.62 -19.52
CA ASP A 55 -5.98 -15.40 -20.68
C ASP A 55 -4.45 -15.54 -20.82
N GLY A 56 -3.69 -15.20 -19.78
CA GLY A 56 -2.23 -15.32 -19.74
C GLY A 56 -1.72 -16.74 -19.46
N SER A 57 -2.60 -17.72 -19.31
CA SER A 57 -2.27 -19.12 -18.95
C SER A 57 -2.05 -19.99 -20.17
N CYS A 58 -1.00 -20.81 -20.15
CA CYS A 58 -0.58 -21.59 -21.31
C CYS A 58 -0.13 -23.01 -20.97
N GLN A 59 -0.31 -23.89 -21.97
CA GLN A 59 0.02 -25.30 -21.91
C GLN A 59 1.40 -25.58 -22.51
N SER A 60 1.96 -26.76 -22.23
CA SER A 60 3.27 -27.14 -22.74
C SER A 60 3.35 -27.15 -24.27
N GLY A 61 4.55 -26.88 -24.79
CA GLY A 61 4.83 -26.86 -26.22
C GLY A 61 4.18 -25.71 -26.99
N THR A 62 3.61 -24.71 -26.29
CA THR A 62 3.02 -23.52 -26.90
C THR A 62 3.88 -22.28 -26.68
N THR A 63 3.64 -21.25 -27.49
CA THR A 63 4.15 -19.90 -27.20
C THR A 63 3.08 -19.13 -26.48
N CYS A 64 3.37 -18.78 -25.23
CA CYS A 64 2.46 -18.05 -24.37
C CYS A 64 2.66 -16.55 -24.53
N SER A 65 1.61 -15.80 -24.88
CA SER A 65 1.72 -14.35 -25.06
C SER A 65 0.59 -13.59 -24.44
N VAL A 66 0.91 -12.43 -23.86
CA VAL A 66 -0.04 -11.41 -23.44
C VAL A 66 0.19 -10.19 -24.31
N SER A 67 -0.85 -9.75 -25.00
CA SER A 67 -0.80 -8.57 -25.86
C SER A 67 -0.67 -7.28 -25.04
N GLN A 68 -0.14 -6.25 -25.69
CA GLN A 68 -0.24 -4.87 -25.20
C GLN A 68 -1.72 -4.48 -24.97
N GLY A 69 -1.99 -3.70 -23.91
CA GLY A 69 -3.33 -3.18 -23.60
C GLY A 69 -4.17 -4.06 -22.66
N GLN A 70 -3.66 -5.21 -22.22
CA GLN A 70 -4.33 -6.05 -21.24
C GLN A 70 -4.29 -5.39 -19.87
N SER A 71 -5.43 -5.34 -19.17
CA SER A 71 -5.57 -4.60 -17.93
C SER A 71 -5.86 -5.50 -16.74
N VAL A 72 -5.22 -5.22 -15.61
CA VAL A 72 -5.45 -5.87 -14.32
C VAL A 72 -5.75 -4.83 -13.25
N THR A 73 -6.53 -5.21 -12.25
CA THR A 73 -6.84 -4.34 -11.11
C THR A 73 -6.11 -4.83 -9.87
N VAL A 74 -5.23 -4.00 -9.34
CA VAL A 74 -4.60 -4.22 -8.03
C VAL A 74 -5.54 -3.68 -6.97
N THR A 75 -6.08 -4.57 -6.14
CA THR A 75 -6.90 -4.19 -4.98
C THR A 75 -6.04 -4.25 -3.74
N ASN A 76 -5.96 -3.16 -2.99
CA ASN A 76 -5.12 -3.12 -1.81
C ASN A 76 -5.93 -3.40 -0.54
N GLY A 77 -5.59 -4.50 0.15
CA GLY A 77 -6.18 -4.87 1.43
C GLY A 77 -5.59 -4.04 2.57
N TYR A 78 -6.43 -3.42 3.37
CA TYR A 78 -6.04 -2.65 4.56
C TYR A 78 -5.36 -3.56 5.58
N SER A 79 -4.09 -3.29 5.94
CA SER A 79 -3.45 -3.85 7.13
C SER A 79 -3.03 -2.72 8.07
N ILE A 80 -3.98 -1.96 8.59
CA ILE A 80 -3.65 -1.02 9.66
C ILE A 80 -3.57 -1.82 10.97
N ASN A 81 -2.37 -1.86 11.52
CA ASN A 81 -2.14 -2.26 12.90
C ASN A 81 -2.70 -1.15 13.81
N ILE A 82 -4.01 -1.18 14.06
CA ILE A 82 -4.63 -0.32 15.05
C ILE A 82 -4.18 -0.84 16.41
N GLY A 83 -3.23 -0.13 17.04
CA GLY A 83 -2.88 -0.36 18.44
C GLY A 83 -4.14 -0.32 19.31
N THR A 84 -4.22 -1.21 20.30
CA THR A 84 -5.42 -1.54 21.11
C THR A 84 -6.00 -0.41 21.98
N GLY A 85 -5.65 0.86 21.73
CA GLY A 85 -6.10 2.03 22.50
C GLY A 85 -7.01 3.01 21.75
N LEU A 86 -7.23 2.83 20.46
CA LEU A 86 -8.06 3.72 19.62
C LEU A 86 -9.32 2.95 19.21
N GLY A 87 -10.48 3.37 19.71
CA GLY A 87 -11.76 2.63 19.56
C GLY A 87 -12.04 2.13 18.14
N THR A 88 -12.68 0.96 18.04
CA THR A 88 -12.97 0.29 16.78
C THR A 88 -14.28 0.80 16.18
N GLY A 89 -14.23 1.64 15.15
CA GLY A 89 -15.40 2.10 14.40
C GLY A 89 -15.05 2.60 12.99
N LYS A 90 -15.97 2.45 12.03
CA LYS A 90 -15.77 2.86 10.62
C LYS A 90 -15.43 4.35 10.45
N GLU A 91 -16.01 5.21 11.30
CA GLU A 91 -15.72 6.65 11.27
C GLU A 91 -14.32 6.96 11.80
N ILE A 92 -13.89 6.26 12.86
CA ILE A 92 -12.53 6.39 13.41
C ILE A 92 -11.51 5.92 12.37
N SER A 93 -11.70 4.74 11.76
CA SER A 93 -10.77 4.25 10.74
C SER A 93 -10.67 5.19 9.53
N LYS A 94 -11.79 5.79 9.10
CA LYS A 94 -11.82 6.79 8.03
C LYS A 94 -11.03 8.05 8.42
N MET A 95 -11.24 8.58 9.61
CA MET A 95 -10.50 9.76 10.09
C MET A 95 -8.99 9.51 10.18
N LEU A 96 -8.58 8.36 10.74
CA LEU A 96 -7.17 7.98 10.85
C LEU A 96 -6.54 7.76 9.46
N THR A 97 -7.30 7.19 8.51
CA THR A 97 -6.87 7.05 7.11
C THR A 97 -6.66 8.41 6.45
N GLN A 98 -7.54 9.39 6.71
CA GLN A 98 -7.37 10.76 6.20
C GLN A 98 -6.16 11.45 6.82
N GLY A 99 -5.94 11.31 8.14
CA GLY A 99 -4.74 11.82 8.81
C GLY A 99 -3.45 11.24 8.22
N PHE A 100 -3.43 9.92 7.96
CA PHE A 100 -2.34 9.25 7.26
C PHE A 100 -2.15 9.81 5.84
N ASN A 101 -3.20 9.88 5.02
CA ASN A 101 -3.10 10.33 3.63
C ASN A 101 -2.57 11.77 3.49
N ILE A 102 -2.88 12.63 4.46
CA ILE A 102 -2.35 13.99 4.50
C ILE A 102 -0.86 13.98 4.85
N GLY A 103 -0.45 13.20 5.85
CA GLY A 103 0.91 13.20 6.38
C GLY A 103 1.93 12.30 5.68
N ALA A 104 1.48 11.26 4.97
CA ALA A 104 2.35 10.30 4.29
C ALA A 104 2.75 10.80 2.89
N SER A 105 3.94 10.42 2.43
CA SER A 105 4.42 10.69 1.08
C SER A 105 3.62 9.92 0.03
N TYR A 106 3.19 8.70 0.37
CA TYR A 106 2.38 7.83 -0.50
C TYR A 106 0.98 7.65 0.08
N SER A 107 0.00 8.20 -0.64
CA SER A 107 -1.39 8.20 -0.22
C SER A 107 -2.16 7.00 -0.76
N TRP A 108 -3.15 6.58 0.01
CA TRP A 108 -4.03 5.45 -0.24
C TRP A 108 -4.70 5.43 -1.63
N SER A 109 -4.85 4.24 -2.19
CA SER A 109 -5.85 3.90 -3.22
C SER A 109 -6.43 2.52 -2.94
N GLN A 110 -7.76 2.44 -3.00
CA GLN A 110 -8.53 1.21 -2.78
C GLN A 110 -8.30 0.18 -3.90
N SER A 111 -8.28 0.67 -5.13
CA SER A 111 -7.94 -0.09 -6.32
C SER A 111 -7.20 0.80 -7.31
N ILE A 112 -6.30 0.21 -8.07
CA ILE A 112 -5.56 0.88 -9.13
C ILE A 112 -5.37 -0.09 -10.29
N GLY A 113 -5.56 0.42 -11.50
CA GLY A 113 -5.36 -0.36 -12.71
C GLY A 113 -3.89 -0.40 -13.11
N TYR A 114 -3.47 -1.51 -13.70
CA TYR A 114 -2.28 -1.61 -14.54
C TYR A 114 -2.71 -2.06 -15.92
N THR A 115 -2.05 -1.53 -16.95
CA THR A 115 -2.25 -1.94 -18.35
C THR A 115 -0.89 -2.31 -18.94
N THR A 116 -0.81 -3.47 -19.60
CA THR A 116 0.43 -3.89 -20.26
C THR A 116 0.85 -2.89 -21.33
N THR A 117 2.09 -2.44 -21.25
CA THR A 117 2.66 -1.43 -22.14
C THR A 117 3.25 -2.03 -23.42
N GLU A 118 3.49 -3.34 -23.42
CA GLU A 118 4.05 -4.09 -24.54
C GLU A 118 3.48 -5.52 -24.58
N THR A 119 3.83 -6.25 -25.64
CA THR A 119 3.50 -7.68 -25.76
C THR A 119 4.57 -8.51 -25.07
N PHE A 120 4.16 -9.34 -24.13
CA PHE A 120 5.03 -10.31 -23.46
C PHE A 120 4.86 -11.67 -24.10
N SER A 121 5.97 -12.40 -24.35
CA SER A 121 5.91 -13.74 -24.94
C SER A 121 6.98 -14.67 -24.38
N LYS A 122 6.62 -15.94 -24.18
CA LYS A 122 7.53 -17.00 -23.71
C LYS A 122 7.17 -18.31 -24.40
N THR A 123 8.15 -18.93 -25.05
CA THR A 123 8.00 -20.29 -25.59
C THR A 123 8.24 -21.32 -24.49
N LEU A 124 7.30 -22.25 -24.35
CA LEU A 124 7.35 -23.31 -23.35
C LEU A 124 7.84 -24.61 -23.98
N ASP A 125 8.63 -25.37 -23.22
CA ASP A 125 9.01 -26.72 -23.63
C ASP A 125 7.81 -27.69 -23.47
N GLY A 126 8.00 -28.95 -23.87
CA GLY A 126 6.95 -29.97 -23.79
C GLY A 126 6.54 -30.40 -22.37
N LYS A 127 7.15 -29.86 -21.33
CA LYS A 127 7.00 -30.28 -19.92
C LYS A 127 6.58 -29.14 -18.98
N THR A 128 6.82 -27.89 -19.36
CA THR A 128 6.49 -26.71 -18.56
C THR A 128 5.19 -26.07 -19.01
N CYS A 129 4.33 -25.73 -18.05
CA CYS A 129 3.17 -24.87 -18.21
C CYS A 129 3.43 -23.57 -17.47
N GLY A 130 2.49 -22.63 -17.53
CA GLY A 130 2.59 -21.45 -16.70
C GLY A 130 1.57 -20.39 -17.06
N TYR A 131 1.73 -19.23 -16.44
CA TYR A 131 0.86 -18.10 -16.69
C TYR A 131 1.58 -16.77 -16.52
N TRP A 132 1.10 -15.74 -17.21
CA TRP A 132 1.54 -14.37 -17.02
C TRP A 132 0.82 -13.73 -15.84
N THR A 133 1.59 -13.05 -14.99
CA THR A 133 1.09 -12.35 -13.80
C THR A 133 1.73 -10.98 -13.69
N PHE A 134 1.02 -10.05 -13.07
CA PHE A 134 1.54 -8.74 -12.71
C PHE A 134 1.81 -8.68 -11.22
N ILE A 135 3.03 -8.32 -10.84
CA ILE A 135 3.39 -8.06 -9.44
C ILE A 135 3.50 -6.54 -9.26
N PRO A 136 2.60 -5.92 -8.49
CA PRO A 136 2.69 -4.49 -8.22
C PRO A 136 3.86 -4.18 -7.29
N TYR A 137 4.51 -3.04 -7.50
CA TYR A 137 5.37 -2.46 -6.48
C TYR A 137 4.51 -1.82 -5.40
N LEU A 138 4.83 -2.10 -4.14
CA LEU A 138 4.19 -1.51 -2.98
C LEU A 138 5.14 -0.57 -2.25
N MET A 139 4.58 0.46 -1.64
CA MET A 139 5.27 1.37 -0.75
C MET A 139 4.60 1.34 0.63
N THR A 140 5.34 0.92 1.63
CA THR A 140 4.91 0.92 3.03
C THR A 140 5.44 2.16 3.73
N SER A 141 4.55 3.03 4.20
CA SER A 141 4.91 4.19 5.02
C SER A 141 4.65 3.88 6.47
N CYS A 142 5.67 4.01 7.31
CA CYS A 142 5.61 3.82 8.76
C CYS A 142 6.02 5.09 9.49
N GLY A 143 5.33 5.39 10.59
CA GLY A 143 5.57 6.60 11.35
C GLY A 143 4.78 6.69 12.64
N THR A 144 4.59 7.90 13.13
CA THR A 144 3.80 8.17 14.35
C THR A 144 2.52 8.88 13.98
N LEU A 145 1.41 8.32 14.47
CA LEU A 145 0.09 8.93 14.40
C LEU A 145 -0.22 9.60 15.74
N THR A 146 -0.44 10.90 15.74
CA THR A 146 -0.79 11.66 16.95
C THR A 146 -2.22 12.13 16.86
N THR A 147 -3.00 11.89 17.92
CA THR A 147 -4.37 12.39 18.05
C THR A 147 -4.47 13.36 19.21
N ALA A 148 -5.15 14.49 18.99
CA ALA A 148 -5.49 15.48 19.98
C ALA A 148 -6.97 15.37 20.40
N PRO A 149 -7.32 15.71 21.65
CA PRO A 149 -8.71 15.87 22.06
C PRO A 149 -9.39 17.00 21.28
N THR A 150 -10.66 16.80 20.89
CA THR A 150 -11.50 17.87 20.36
C THR A 150 -12.08 18.67 21.54
N GLY A 151 -11.85 19.98 21.54
CA GLY A 151 -12.51 20.94 22.43
C GLY A 151 -13.59 21.73 21.70
N TYR A 152 -14.36 22.51 22.47
CA TYR A 152 -15.35 23.46 21.95
C TYR A 152 -15.13 24.83 22.59
N THR A 153 -15.30 25.90 21.82
CA THR A 153 -15.20 27.26 22.38
C THR A 153 -16.14 27.42 23.59
N PRO A 154 -15.74 28.19 24.63
CA PRO A 154 -16.51 28.33 25.88
C PRO A 154 -17.96 28.75 25.66
N SER A 155 -18.85 28.38 26.61
CA SER A 155 -20.25 28.80 26.56
C SER A 155 -20.35 30.33 26.69
N GLY A 156 -21.02 30.97 25.72
CA GLY A 156 -21.09 32.43 25.59
C GLY A 156 -21.04 32.92 24.14
N PHE A 157 -20.52 32.09 23.23
CA PHE A 157 -20.69 32.29 21.79
C PHE A 157 -21.98 31.63 21.31
N SER A 158 -22.73 32.32 20.45
CA SER A 158 -24.00 31.84 19.88
C SER A 158 -23.86 30.59 19.00
N ASN A 159 -22.64 30.18 18.65
CA ASN A 159 -22.36 28.93 17.98
C ASN A 159 -20.98 28.38 18.44
N PRO A 160 -20.91 27.32 19.26
CA PRO A 160 -19.63 26.79 19.73
C PRO A 160 -18.87 26.13 18.58
N TRP A 161 -17.65 26.60 18.31
CA TRP A 161 -16.80 26.06 17.25
C TRP A 161 -15.88 24.97 17.80
N PRO A 162 -15.80 23.80 17.15
CA PRO A 162 -14.88 22.76 17.58
C PRO A 162 -13.43 23.15 17.23
N TYR A 163 -12.50 22.82 18.12
CA TYR A 163 -11.06 23.03 17.90
C TYR A 163 -10.27 21.79 18.35
N CYS A 164 -9.06 21.63 17.84
CA CYS A 164 -8.15 20.59 18.29
C CYS A 164 -7.28 21.11 19.43
N SER A 165 -7.45 20.52 20.61
CA SER A 165 -6.67 20.89 21.78
C SER A 165 -5.20 20.57 21.55
N LYS A 166 -4.32 21.56 21.72
CA LYS A 166 -2.86 21.37 21.64
C LYS A 166 -2.27 20.78 22.94
N SER A 167 -3.11 20.21 23.80
CA SER A 167 -2.76 19.52 25.03
C SER A 167 -3.44 18.15 25.09
N GLY A 168 -2.79 17.18 25.75
CA GLY A 168 -3.34 15.83 25.92
C GLY A 168 -3.20 14.92 24.69
N TYR A 169 -2.11 15.07 23.93
CA TYR A 169 -1.83 14.22 22.77
C TYR A 169 -1.75 12.73 23.14
N LYS A 170 -2.19 11.89 22.21
CA LYS A 170 -2.01 10.44 22.23
C LYS A 170 -1.29 10.00 20.97
N ASP A 171 -0.15 9.33 21.13
CA ASP A 171 0.64 8.83 20.02
C ASP A 171 0.45 7.33 19.82
N THR A 172 0.42 6.92 18.56
CA THR A 172 0.57 5.53 18.13
C THR A 172 1.80 5.47 17.24
N GLY A 173 2.91 5.02 17.81
CA GLY A 173 4.14 4.77 17.06
C GLY A 173 4.01 3.54 16.16
N ASN A 174 4.90 3.43 15.18
CA ASN A 174 4.93 2.33 14.19
C ASN A 174 3.58 2.14 13.47
N TRP A 175 2.87 3.23 13.24
CA TRP A 175 1.67 3.24 12.42
C TRP A 175 2.07 3.12 10.95
N CYS A 176 1.81 1.95 10.38
CA CYS A 176 2.18 1.61 9.02
C CYS A 176 0.96 1.47 8.12
N ASN A 177 1.10 1.92 6.88
CA ASN A 177 0.14 1.61 5.83
C ASN A 177 0.88 1.38 4.50
N THR A 178 0.44 0.36 3.78
CA THR A 178 1.01 -0.06 2.50
C THR A 178 0.11 0.43 1.37
N THR A 179 0.70 0.95 0.30
CA THR A 179 -0.01 1.48 -0.87
C THR A 179 0.66 1.03 -2.16
N PRO A 180 -0.07 0.83 -3.27
CA PRO A 180 0.57 0.60 -4.56
C PRO A 180 1.39 1.83 -4.96
N TYR A 181 2.59 1.60 -5.45
CA TYR A 181 3.38 2.63 -6.10
C TYR A 181 2.71 2.97 -7.44
N LYS A 182 2.64 4.27 -7.74
CA LYS A 182 1.97 4.78 -8.93
C LYS A 182 2.96 5.39 -9.90
N ASP A 183 2.73 5.16 -11.19
CA ASP A 183 3.46 5.84 -12.26
C ASP A 183 3.00 7.31 -12.39
N SER A 184 3.59 8.06 -13.33
CA SER A 184 3.21 9.45 -13.58
C SER A 184 1.78 9.64 -14.06
N ASN A 185 1.13 8.58 -14.55
CA ASN A 185 -0.25 8.59 -15.05
C ASN A 185 -1.26 8.16 -13.98
N GLY A 186 -0.79 7.79 -12.79
CA GLY A 186 -1.63 7.31 -11.70
C GLY A 186 -2.08 5.86 -11.85
N HIS A 187 -1.40 5.07 -12.69
CA HIS A 187 -1.55 3.62 -12.79
C HIS A 187 -0.60 2.90 -11.84
N ALA A 188 -0.88 1.63 -11.55
CA ALA A 188 -0.02 0.81 -10.71
C ALA A 188 1.29 0.55 -11.47
N GLU A 189 2.42 0.80 -10.81
CA GLU A 189 3.72 0.36 -11.29
C GLU A 189 3.99 -1.06 -10.79
N GLY A 190 4.75 -1.84 -11.55
CA GLY A 190 5.11 -3.19 -11.16
C GLY A 190 5.92 -3.90 -12.23
N LYS A 191 5.91 -5.23 -12.16
CA LYS A 191 6.60 -6.10 -13.09
C LYS A 191 5.65 -7.18 -13.60
N VAL A 192 5.61 -7.35 -14.92
CA VAL A 192 4.98 -8.52 -15.54
C VAL A 192 6.00 -9.64 -15.59
N LEU A 193 5.61 -10.84 -15.16
CA LEU A 193 6.47 -12.02 -15.23
C LEU A 193 5.68 -13.27 -15.57
N PHE A 194 6.42 -14.30 -15.97
CA PHE A 194 5.86 -15.60 -16.28
C PHE A 194 6.13 -16.57 -15.12
N VAL A 195 5.06 -17.08 -14.52
CA VAL A 195 5.13 -18.09 -13.45
C VAL A 195 5.13 -19.46 -14.09
N LEU A 196 6.15 -20.27 -13.80
CA LEU A 196 6.22 -21.65 -14.29
C LEU A 196 5.38 -22.57 -13.41
N THR A 197 4.60 -23.45 -14.04
CA THR A 197 3.80 -24.47 -13.37
C THR A 197 4.04 -25.85 -13.96
N ASP A 198 3.82 -26.89 -13.16
CA ASP A 198 3.79 -28.28 -13.61
C ASP A 198 2.47 -28.54 -14.34
N CYS A 199 2.56 -29.00 -15.60
CA CYS A 199 1.38 -29.19 -16.44
C CYS A 199 0.38 -30.25 -15.95
N LYS A 200 0.79 -31.16 -15.07
CA LYS A 200 -0.08 -32.24 -14.58
C LYS A 200 -0.83 -31.83 -13.32
N THR A 201 -0.14 -31.13 -12.44
CA THR A 201 -0.63 -30.77 -11.10
C THR A 201 -1.12 -29.33 -11.03
N ASN A 202 -0.79 -28.49 -12.02
CA ASN A 202 -0.90 -27.03 -11.99
C ASN A 202 -0.18 -26.37 -10.80
N GLY A 203 0.69 -27.12 -10.11
CA GLY A 203 1.50 -26.60 -9.02
C GLY A 203 2.61 -25.69 -9.54
N VAL A 204 2.88 -24.60 -8.84
CA VAL A 204 4.02 -23.72 -9.11
C VAL A 204 5.33 -24.52 -9.01
N LEU A 205 6.21 -24.36 -10.00
CA LEU A 205 7.53 -24.99 -9.95
C LEU A 205 8.41 -24.31 -8.89
N LYS A 206 9.17 -25.12 -8.13
CA LYS A 206 10.06 -24.64 -7.07
C LYS A 206 11.34 -23.97 -7.58
N THR A 207 11.66 -24.12 -8.86
CA THR A 207 12.89 -23.62 -9.46
C THR A 207 12.59 -22.95 -10.79
N GLY A 208 13.46 -22.00 -11.18
CA GLY A 208 13.34 -21.28 -12.44
C GLY A 208 12.31 -20.14 -12.41
N GLN A 209 11.76 -19.80 -11.24
CA GLN A 209 10.93 -18.61 -11.08
C GLN A 209 11.79 -17.35 -11.11
N ASP A 210 11.15 -16.23 -11.42
CA ASP A 210 11.77 -14.92 -11.25
C ASP A 210 11.95 -14.62 -9.75
N PRO A 211 13.08 -14.05 -9.30
CA PRO A 211 13.30 -13.73 -7.89
C PRO A 211 12.23 -12.84 -7.27
N ALA A 212 11.56 -11.99 -8.06
CA ALA A 212 10.44 -11.18 -7.58
C ALA A 212 9.24 -12.05 -7.16
N TYR A 213 9.04 -13.19 -7.82
CA TYR A 213 7.97 -14.14 -7.51
C TYR A 213 8.17 -14.85 -6.17
N GLU A 214 9.44 -15.11 -5.81
CA GLU A 214 9.84 -15.77 -4.57
C GLU A 214 9.78 -14.83 -3.35
N TYR A 215 9.51 -13.54 -3.55
CA TYR A 215 9.44 -12.57 -2.47
C TYR A 215 8.25 -12.88 -1.53
N PRO A 216 8.42 -12.80 -0.20
CA PRO A 216 7.35 -13.13 0.74
C PRO A 216 6.06 -12.34 0.49
N GLY A 217 4.94 -13.06 0.41
CA GLY A 217 3.61 -12.48 0.20
C GLY A 217 3.23 -12.22 -1.27
N VAL A 218 4.11 -12.52 -2.22
CA VAL A 218 3.83 -12.39 -3.66
C VAL A 218 2.99 -13.55 -4.16
N SER A 219 3.47 -14.78 -4.00
CA SER A 219 2.79 -15.97 -4.50
C SER A 219 1.53 -16.27 -3.70
N THR A 220 0.46 -16.64 -4.39
CA THR A 220 -0.77 -17.19 -3.77
C THR A 220 -0.74 -18.71 -3.66
N GLY A 221 0.33 -19.37 -4.11
CA GLY A 221 0.47 -20.82 -4.08
C GLY A 221 0.67 -21.37 -2.67
N PRO A 222 0.36 -22.66 -2.42
CA PRO A 222 0.66 -23.29 -1.14
C PRO A 222 2.19 -23.38 -0.97
N ASN A 223 2.70 -22.79 0.12
CA ASN A 223 4.07 -23.01 0.61
C ASN A 223 4.28 -24.46 1.04
#